data_AF-A0A401W0X4-F1
#
_entry.id   AF-A0A401W0X4-F1
#
_cell.length_a   1.000
_cell.length_b   1.000
_cell.length_c   1.000
_cell.angle_alpha   90.00
_cell.angle_beta   90.00
_cell.angle_gamma   90.00
#
_symmetry.space_group_name_H-M   'P 1'
#
loop_
_entity.id
_entity.type
_entity.pdbx_description
1 polymer ?
#
loop_
_entity_poly.entity_id
_entity_poly.type
_entity_poly.pdbx_seq_one_letter_code
_entity_poly.pdbx_strand_id
1 'polypeptide(L)'
;MSLEGTGKKVSPVIIALIVICEVGFWVLLAGGLALRYLAKMPRAGIAVLLLEPLLELVLLVVTAVDLKNGAEADWKHGLAAVYIGFSVTMGHRMIKWADARFTHRFAGGPPPVPAPKYGRERAVFEWQSAGRWILAALVAMGLLQLAAWYVGDPARTASLRDWQTKMLFVIGINLVIAVSYTLWPKKAPAGELSPGGADERERDKAGAAQGPPSPR
;
A
#
# COMPACT_ATOMS: atom_id res chain seq x y z
N MET A 1 24.96 -22.34 -32.58
CA MET A 1 24.89 -21.98 -31.14
C MET A 1 24.37 -20.55 -31.04
N SER A 2 23.04 -20.37 -30.98
CA SER A 2 22.37 -19.22 -30.36
C SER A 2 20.84 -19.28 -30.57
N LEU A 3 20.14 -19.39 -29.44
CA LEU A 3 18.85 -18.76 -29.14
C LEU A 3 17.62 -19.09 -30.01
N GLU A 4 17.15 -20.33 -29.96
CA GLU A 4 15.71 -20.59 -30.08
C GLU A 4 15.03 -20.20 -28.76
N GLY A 5 14.67 -18.92 -28.68
CA GLY A 5 13.80 -18.38 -27.66
C GLY A 5 12.44 -19.09 -27.73
N THR A 6 12.08 -19.74 -26.63
CA THR A 6 10.80 -20.40 -26.39
C THR A 6 9.65 -19.39 -26.50
N GLY A 7 9.16 -19.19 -27.72
CA GLY A 7 7.91 -18.49 -27.99
C GLY A 7 6.72 -19.31 -27.49
N LYS A 8 6.48 -19.33 -26.17
CA LYS A 8 5.21 -19.80 -25.61
C LYS A 8 4.09 -18.92 -26.18
N LYS A 9 3.39 -19.39 -27.21
CA LYS A 9 2.18 -18.74 -27.72
C LYS A 9 1.18 -18.68 -26.57
N VAL A 10 0.87 -17.48 -26.08
CA VAL A 10 -0.17 -17.29 -25.07
C VAL A 10 -1.49 -17.73 -25.69
N SER A 11 -2.14 -18.73 -25.11
CA SER A 11 -3.39 -19.30 -25.65
C SER A 11 -4.49 -18.24 -25.72
N PRO A 12 -5.33 -18.21 -26.77
CA PRO A 12 -6.44 -17.24 -26.90
C PRO A 12 -7.41 -17.29 -25.72
N VAL A 13 -7.55 -18.45 -25.07
CA VAL A 13 -8.32 -18.65 -23.84
C VAL A 13 -7.73 -17.85 -22.66
N ILE A 14 -6.41 -17.81 -22.51
CA ILE A 14 -5.74 -17.06 -21.44
C ILE A 14 -5.91 -15.56 -21.66
N ILE A 15 -5.82 -15.10 -22.91
CA ILE A 15 -6.06 -13.70 -23.28
C ILE A 15 -7.50 -13.31 -22.95
N ALA A 16 -8.49 -14.14 -23.31
CA ALA A 16 -9.89 -13.88 -23.00
C ALA A 16 -10.15 -13.79 -21.48
N LEU A 17 -9.56 -14.69 -20.70
CA LEU A 17 -9.65 -14.68 -19.23
C LEU A 17 -9.06 -13.40 -18.62
N ILE A 18 -7.86 -12.99 -19.08
CA ILE A 18 -7.24 -11.75 -18.62
C ILE A 18 -8.13 -10.55 -18.95
N VAL A 19 -8.66 -10.47 -20.17
CA VAL A 19 -9.53 -9.36 -20.60
C VAL A 19 -10.82 -9.32 -19.76
N ILE A 20 -11.45 -10.47 -19.48
CA ILE A 20 -12.66 -10.51 -18.64
C ILE A 20 -12.34 -10.06 -17.21
N CYS A 21 -11.23 -10.53 -16.62
CA CYS A 21 -10.80 -10.09 -15.30
C CYS A 21 -10.50 -8.59 -15.27
N GLU A 22 -9.81 -8.07 -16.28
CA GLU A 22 -9.47 -6.65 -16.42
C GLU A 22 -10.73 -5.80 -16.52
N VAL A 23 -11.69 -6.19 -17.38
CA VAL A 23 -12.97 -5.48 -17.53
C VAL A 23 -13.78 -5.55 -16.24
N GLY A 24 -13.89 -6.73 -15.61
CA GLY A 24 -14.62 -6.90 -14.35
C GLY A 24 -14.03 -6.04 -13.23
N PHE A 25 -12.71 -6.01 -13.12
CA PHE A 25 -11.98 -5.12 -12.21
C PHE A 25 -12.33 -3.66 -12.47
N TRP A 26 -12.25 -3.18 -13.71
CA TRP A 26 -12.54 -1.77 -14.03
C TRP A 26 -14.01 -1.41 -13.77
N VAL A 27 -14.94 -2.33 -14.04
CA VAL A 27 -16.37 -2.14 -13.76
C VAL A 27 -16.63 -2.04 -12.25
N LEU A 28 -16.03 -2.93 -11.45
CA LEU A 28 -16.18 -2.90 -9.98
C LEU A 28 -15.52 -1.65 -9.40
N LEU A 29 -14.31 -1.31 -9.82
CA LEU A 29 -13.57 -0.14 -9.36
C LEU A 29 -14.33 1.15 -9.69
N ALA A 30 -14.69 1.33 -10.96
CA ALA A 30 -15.42 2.52 -11.42
C ALA A 30 -16.82 2.59 -10.77
N GLY A 31 -17.53 1.47 -10.68
CA GLY A 31 -18.84 1.39 -10.03
C GLY A 31 -18.77 1.72 -8.54
N GLY A 32 -17.79 1.18 -7.82
CA GLY A 32 -17.56 1.46 -6.40
C GLY A 32 -17.22 2.93 -6.14
N LEU A 33 -16.36 3.51 -6.97
CA LEU A 33 -16.00 4.93 -6.92
C LEU A 33 -17.18 5.84 -7.28
N ALA A 34 -17.94 5.50 -8.31
CA ALA A 34 -19.14 6.25 -8.72
C ALA A 34 -20.20 6.23 -7.62
N LEU A 35 -20.48 5.08 -7.01
CA LEU A 35 -21.40 4.98 -5.87
C LEU A 35 -20.90 5.81 -4.68
N ARG A 36 -19.60 5.76 -4.40
CA ARG A 36 -19.00 6.49 -3.28
C ARG A 36 -19.06 8.00 -3.45
N TYR A 37 -18.65 8.50 -4.61
CA TYR A 37 -18.42 9.93 -4.83
C TYR A 37 -19.52 10.64 -5.62
N LEU A 38 -20.10 10.00 -6.64
CA LEU A 38 -21.18 10.61 -7.44
C LEU A 38 -22.55 10.40 -6.80
N ALA A 39 -22.86 9.17 -6.39
CA ALA A 39 -24.13 8.86 -5.73
C ALA A 39 -24.13 9.18 -4.22
N LYS A 40 -22.98 9.58 -3.66
CA LYS A 40 -22.80 9.87 -2.22
C LYS A 40 -23.25 8.73 -1.31
N MET A 41 -23.09 7.48 -1.76
CA MET A 41 -23.41 6.26 -1.02
C MET A 41 -22.11 5.56 -0.58
N PRO A 42 -21.39 6.09 0.42
CA PRO A 42 -20.06 5.59 0.77
C PRO A 42 -20.06 4.13 1.25
N ARG A 43 -21.15 3.66 1.87
CA ARG A 43 -21.29 2.26 2.30
C ARG A 43 -21.42 1.30 1.12
N ALA A 44 -22.25 1.63 0.14
CA ALA A 44 -22.41 0.83 -1.08
C ALA A 44 -21.12 0.84 -1.91
N GLY A 45 -20.47 2.01 -2.03
CA GLY A 45 -19.16 2.11 -2.69
C GLY A 45 -18.10 1.22 -2.03
N ILE A 46 -17.99 1.20 -0.70
CA ILE A 46 -17.08 0.27 0.01
C ILE A 46 -17.47 -1.19 -0.27
N ALA A 47 -18.76 -1.52 -0.20
CA ALA A 47 -19.20 -2.90 -0.44
C ALA A 47 -18.78 -3.40 -1.83
N VAL A 48 -18.93 -2.56 -2.86
CA VAL A 48 -18.50 -2.90 -4.23
C VAL A 48 -16.98 -2.96 -4.33
N LEU A 49 -16.24 -2.03 -3.72
CA LEU A 49 -14.77 -2.08 -3.71
C LEU A 49 -14.22 -3.29 -2.94
N LEU A 50 -14.94 -3.81 -1.95
CA LEU A 50 -14.57 -5.03 -1.22
C LEU A 50 -14.80 -6.31 -2.04
N LEU A 51 -15.59 -6.26 -3.11
CA LEU A 51 -15.73 -7.42 -4.01
C LEU A 51 -14.40 -7.75 -4.70
N GLU A 52 -13.54 -6.75 -4.91
CA GLU A 52 -12.24 -6.95 -5.55
C GLU A 52 -11.30 -7.86 -4.74
N PRO A 53 -10.95 -7.57 -3.46
CA PRO A 53 -10.18 -8.51 -2.65
C PRO A 53 -10.93 -9.81 -2.34
N LEU A 54 -12.27 -9.80 -2.39
CA LEU A 54 -13.06 -11.02 -2.26
C LEU A 54 -12.89 -11.96 -3.47
N LEU A 55 -12.85 -11.42 -4.69
CA LEU A 55 -12.55 -12.19 -5.89
C LEU A 55 -11.16 -12.81 -5.79
N GLU A 56 -10.17 -12.07 -5.32
CA GLU A 56 -8.81 -12.59 -5.09
C GLU A 56 -8.81 -13.75 -4.08
N LEU A 57 -9.64 -13.66 -3.03
CA LEU A 57 -9.80 -14.76 -2.07
C LEU A 57 -10.42 -15.99 -2.73
N VAL A 58 -11.41 -15.82 -3.60
CA VAL A 58 -12.01 -16.92 -4.37
C VAL A 58 -10.97 -17.55 -5.30
N LEU A 59 -10.17 -16.74 -6.01
CA LEU A 59 -9.09 -17.24 -6.87
C LEU A 59 -8.07 -18.06 -6.06
N LEU A 60 -7.72 -17.62 -4.86
CA LEU A 60 -6.83 -18.37 -3.96
C LEU A 60 -7.44 -19.71 -3.53
N VAL A 61 -8.75 -19.75 -3.24
CA VAL A 61 -9.45 -21.00 -2.88
C VAL A 61 -9.48 -21.95 -4.06
N VAL A 62 -9.86 -21.48 -5.26
CA VAL A 62 -9.86 -22.27 -6.49
C VAL A 62 -8.47 -22.85 -6.76
N THR A 63 -7.44 -22.03 -6.62
CA THR A 63 -6.04 -22.46 -6.72
C THR A 63 -5.71 -23.59 -5.75
N ALA A 64 -6.09 -23.47 -4.48
CA ALA A 64 -5.83 -24.51 -3.48
C ALA A 64 -6.54 -25.83 -3.83
N VAL A 65 -7.76 -25.73 -4.39
CA VAL A 65 -8.52 -26.89 -4.89
C VAL A 65 -7.83 -27.51 -6.12
N ASP A 66 -7.41 -26.70 -7.09
CA ASP A 66 -6.73 -27.18 -8.29
C ASP A 66 -5.40 -27.87 -7.99
N LEU A 67 -4.61 -27.29 -7.07
CA LEU A 67 -3.36 -27.91 -6.60
C LEU A 67 -3.60 -29.26 -5.95
N LYS A 68 -4.66 -29.38 -5.13
CA LYS A 68 -5.06 -30.64 -4.53
C LYS A 68 -5.52 -31.67 -5.57
N ASN A 69 -6.15 -31.21 -6.65
CA ASN A 69 -6.66 -32.06 -7.73
C ASN A 69 -5.61 -32.47 -8.77
N GLY A 70 -4.38 -31.98 -8.67
CA GLY A 70 -3.30 -32.43 -9.55
C GLY A 70 -2.59 -31.34 -10.34
N ALA A 71 -3.02 -30.08 -10.27
CA ALA A 71 -2.38 -28.98 -11.00
C ALA A 71 -0.97 -28.65 -10.45
N GLU A 72 -0.11 -28.10 -11.32
CA GLU A 72 1.19 -27.55 -10.92
C GLU A 72 1.05 -26.11 -10.42
N ALA A 73 1.86 -25.77 -9.42
CA ALA A 73 1.83 -24.44 -8.81
C ALA A 73 2.60 -23.40 -9.63
N ASP A 74 1.88 -22.57 -10.39
CA ASP A 74 2.44 -21.37 -11.02
C ASP A 74 2.71 -20.23 -10.00
N TRP A 75 3.56 -19.26 -10.37
CA TRP A 75 3.94 -18.12 -9.52
C TRP A 75 2.77 -17.16 -9.26
N LYS A 76 1.80 -17.09 -10.16
CA LYS A 76 0.62 -16.20 -10.07
C LYS A 76 -0.26 -16.53 -8.87
N HIS A 77 -0.25 -17.79 -8.46
CA HIS A 77 -1.08 -18.33 -7.38
C HIS A 77 -0.75 -17.75 -5.99
N GLY A 78 0.52 -17.44 -5.72
CA GLY A 78 0.90 -16.82 -4.44
C GLY A 78 0.72 -15.30 -4.41
N LEU A 79 0.56 -14.66 -5.57
CA LEU A 79 0.36 -13.20 -5.66
C LEU A 79 -0.99 -12.78 -5.07
N ALA A 80 -2.04 -13.58 -5.25
CA ALA A 80 -3.38 -13.32 -4.70
C ALA A 80 -3.34 -13.16 -3.17
N ALA A 81 -2.63 -14.06 -2.46
CA ALA A 81 -2.48 -13.98 -1.01
C ALA A 81 -1.77 -12.69 -0.56
N VAL A 82 -0.76 -12.23 -1.32
CA VAL A 82 -0.06 -10.97 -1.06
C VAL A 82 -0.98 -9.79 -1.28
N TYR A 83 -1.78 -9.79 -2.36
CA TYR A 83 -2.74 -8.72 -2.64
C TYR A 83 -3.84 -8.62 -1.56
N ILE A 84 -4.34 -9.76 -1.07
CA ILE A 84 -5.29 -9.81 0.05
C ILE A 84 -4.65 -9.25 1.33
N GLY A 85 -3.44 -9.69 1.67
CA GLY A 85 -2.72 -9.19 2.83
C GLY A 85 -2.51 -7.66 2.78
N PHE A 86 -2.17 -7.14 1.60
CA PHE A 86 -2.07 -5.70 1.35
C PHE A 86 -3.43 -5.00 1.56
N SER A 87 -4.47 -5.51 0.90
CA SER A 87 -5.80 -4.90 0.90
C SER A 87 -6.41 -4.81 2.30
N VAL A 88 -6.29 -5.87 3.10
CA VAL A 88 -6.88 -5.92 4.46
C VAL A 88 -6.19 -4.95 5.41
N THR A 89 -4.87 -4.77 5.28
CA THR A 89 -4.07 -3.98 6.23
C THR A 89 -3.98 -2.50 5.85
N MET A 90 -3.99 -2.18 4.56
CA MET A 90 -3.86 -0.80 4.05
C MET A 90 -5.16 -0.22 3.52
N GLY A 91 -6.15 -1.04 3.18
CA GLY A 91 -7.39 -0.61 2.52
C GLY A 91 -8.13 0.51 3.24
N HIS A 92 -8.34 0.39 4.56
CA HIS A 92 -9.03 1.44 5.33
C HIS A 92 -8.32 2.80 5.29
N ARG A 93 -6.98 2.78 5.33
CA ARG A 93 -6.17 4.01 5.28
C ARG A 93 -6.20 4.60 3.87
N MET A 94 -6.09 3.77 2.84
CA MET A 94 -6.17 4.20 1.45
C MET A 94 -7.53 4.83 1.14
N ILE A 95 -8.62 4.22 1.61
CA ILE A 95 -9.97 4.77 1.44
C ILE A 95 -10.09 6.13 2.15
N LYS A 96 -9.69 6.24 3.43
CA LYS A 96 -9.71 7.52 4.14
C LYS A 96 -8.86 8.60 3.47
N TRP A 97 -7.70 8.22 2.95
CA TRP A 97 -6.83 9.13 2.22
C TRP A 97 -7.46 9.59 0.90
N ALA A 98 -8.09 8.68 0.16
CA ALA A 98 -8.80 8.97 -1.07
C ALA A 98 -9.99 9.90 -0.80
N ASP A 99 -10.76 9.63 0.26
CA ASP A 99 -11.86 10.49 0.71
C ASP A 99 -11.36 11.90 1.03
N ALA A 100 -10.31 12.03 1.85
CA ALA A 100 -9.76 13.33 2.23
C ALA A 100 -9.27 14.11 1.00
N ARG A 101 -8.66 13.43 0.03
CA ARG A 101 -8.21 14.03 -1.23
C ARG A 101 -9.39 14.48 -2.11
N PHE A 102 -10.43 13.67 -2.19
CA PHE A 102 -11.65 14.02 -2.92
C PHE A 102 -12.34 15.22 -2.27
N THR A 103 -12.49 15.21 -0.94
CA THR A 103 -13.09 16.32 -0.19
C THR A 103 -12.27 17.61 -0.34
N HIS A 104 -10.94 17.54 -0.27
CA HIS A 104 -10.09 18.71 -0.50
C HIS A 104 -10.21 19.26 -1.93
N ARG A 105 -10.21 18.38 -2.95
CA ARG A 105 -10.21 18.80 -4.37
C ARG A 105 -11.57 19.25 -4.90
N PHE A 106 -12.66 18.67 -4.39
CA PHE A 106 -14.01 18.83 -4.95
C PHE A 106 -15.05 19.37 -3.96
N ALA A 107 -14.77 19.37 -2.66
CA ALA A 107 -15.72 19.80 -1.63
C ALA A 107 -15.15 20.87 -0.66
N GLY A 108 -14.01 21.49 -0.99
CA GLY A 108 -13.41 22.57 -0.20
C GLY A 108 -12.91 22.15 1.19
N GLY A 109 -12.68 20.85 1.40
CA GLY A 109 -12.13 20.34 2.67
C GLY A 109 -10.70 20.81 2.93
N PRO A 110 -10.21 20.71 4.18
CA PRO A 110 -8.84 21.09 4.54
C PRO A 110 -7.78 20.23 3.83
N PRO A 111 -6.56 20.75 3.61
CA PRO A 111 -5.48 20.01 2.94
C PRO A 111 -5.10 18.74 3.70
N PRO A 112 -4.78 17.64 2.98
CA PRO A 112 -4.35 16.40 3.63
C PRO A 112 -3.08 16.64 4.44
N VAL A 113 -3.11 16.23 5.72
CA VAL A 113 -2.00 16.43 6.66
C VAL A 113 -0.73 15.77 6.12
N PRO A 114 0.37 16.51 5.94
CA PRO A 114 1.62 15.95 5.43
C PRO A 114 2.22 14.96 6.43
N ALA A 115 2.93 13.95 5.93
CA ALA A 115 3.65 13.02 6.78
C ALA A 115 4.69 13.77 7.63
N PRO A 116 4.92 13.38 8.91
CA PRO A 116 5.95 13.99 9.74
C PRO A 116 7.30 13.95 9.03
N LYS A 117 8.03 15.07 9.00
CA LYS A 117 9.28 15.19 8.24
C LYS A 117 10.52 14.84 9.06
N TYR A 118 10.50 15.03 10.38
CA TYR A 118 11.69 14.96 11.23
C TYR A 118 11.42 14.38 12.62
N GLY A 119 12.50 14.03 13.33
CA GLY A 119 12.47 13.70 14.75
C GLY A 119 11.76 12.40 15.11
N ARG A 120 11.37 12.27 16.39
CA ARG A 120 10.72 11.09 16.97
C ARG A 120 9.40 10.74 16.27
N GLU A 121 8.66 11.74 15.82
CA GLU A 121 7.39 11.55 15.11
C GLU A 121 7.58 10.87 13.75
N ARG A 122 8.67 11.17 13.04
CA ARG A 122 9.05 10.44 11.82
C ARG A 122 9.35 8.98 12.13
N ALA A 123 10.15 8.72 13.16
CA ALA A 123 10.49 7.35 13.54
C ALA A 123 9.24 6.52 13.91
N VAL A 124 8.30 7.11 14.67
CA VAL A 124 7.01 6.45 14.98
C VAL A 124 6.19 6.20 13.72
N PHE A 125 6.13 7.16 12.78
CA PHE A 125 5.43 6.97 11.51
C PHE A 125 6.03 5.82 10.67
N GLU A 126 7.35 5.70 10.63
CA GLU A 126 8.04 4.60 9.95
C GLU A 126 7.76 3.26 10.65
N TRP A 127 7.82 3.20 11.99
CA TRP A 127 7.49 1.98 12.75
C TRP A 127 6.03 1.55 12.56
N GLN A 128 5.10 2.50 12.52
CA GLN A 128 3.71 2.18 12.20
C GLN A 128 3.53 1.71 10.75
N SER A 129 4.37 2.18 9.82
CA SER A 129 4.32 1.74 8.42
C SER A 129 4.93 0.35 8.27
N ALA A 130 6.09 0.11 8.88
CA ALA A 130 6.71 -1.20 8.98
C ALA A 130 5.77 -2.22 9.63
N GLY A 131 5.14 -1.88 10.77
CA GLY A 131 4.17 -2.76 11.43
C GLY A 131 2.99 -3.17 10.54
N ARG A 132 2.51 -2.26 9.67
CA ARG A 132 1.44 -2.59 8.71
C ARG A 132 1.92 -3.50 7.58
N TRP A 133 3.11 -3.26 7.04
CA TRP A 133 3.72 -4.14 6.04
C TRP A 133 4.01 -5.54 6.61
N ILE A 134 4.47 -5.60 7.86
CA ILE A 134 4.68 -6.87 8.58
C ILE A 134 3.34 -7.58 8.75
N LEU A 135 2.29 -6.89 9.20
CA LEU A 135 0.96 -7.48 9.34
C LEU A 135 0.43 -7.98 7.99
N ALA A 136 0.63 -7.23 6.90
CA ALA A 136 0.23 -7.62 5.55
C ALA A 136 0.92 -8.91 5.11
N ALA A 137 2.24 -8.98 5.33
CA ALA A 137 3.05 -10.15 5.07
C ALA A 137 2.62 -11.35 5.91
N LEU A 138 2.31 -11.16 7.19
CA LEU A 138 1.81 -12.23 8.07
C LEU A 138 0.45 -12.78 7.63
N VAL A 139 -0.48 -11.90 7.22
CA VAL A 139 -1.78 -12.32 6.68
C VAL A 139 -1.58 -13.14 5.40
N ALA A 140 -0.75 -12.65 4.47
CA ALA A 140 -0.43 -13.37 3.23
C ALA A 140 0.20 -14.74 3.52
N MET A 141 1.21 -14.78 4.39
CA MET A 141 1.87 -16.02 4.82
C MET A 141 0.89 -17.01 5.47
N GLY A 142 -0.03 -16.51 6.30
CA GLY A 142 -1.07 -17.31 6.94
C GLY A 142 -2.02 -17.94 5.92
N LEU A 143 -2.51 -17.17 4.95
CA LEU A 143 -3.35 -17.67 3.86
C LEU A 143 -2.62 -18.73 3.01
N LEU A 144 -1.36 -18.47 2.65
CA LEU A 144 -0.52 -19.45 1.94
C LEU A 144 -0.28 -20.72 2.77
N GLN A 145 -0.11 -20.57 4.09
CA GLN A 145 0.11 -21.71 4.98
C GLN A 145 -1.15 -22.58 5.10
N LEU A 146 -2.32 -21.96 5.19
CA LEU A 146 -3.61 -22.67 5.17
C LEU A 146 -3.83 -23.42 3.86
N ALA A 147 -3.53 -22.77 2.72
CA ALA A 147 -3.59 -23.43 1.41
C ALA A 147 -2.61 -24.61 1.33
N ALA A 148 -1.38 -24.45 1.83
CA ALA A 148 -0.40 -25.52 1.84
C ALA A 148 -0.83 -26.72 2.70
N TRP A 149 -1.43 -26.48 3.87
CA TRP A 149 -2.02 -27.54 4.71
C TRP A 149 -3.19 -28.24 4.03
N TYR A 150 -4.03 -27.49 3.29
CA TYR A 150 -5.16 -28.07 2.56
C TYR A 150 -4.72 -28.98 1.40
N VAL A 151 -3.65 -28.60 0.69
CA VAL A 151 -3.11 -29.41 -0.43
C VAL A 151 -2.39 -30.65 0.07
N GLY A 152 -1.60 -30.55 1.15
CA GLY A 152 -0.96 -31.69 1.80
C GLY A 152 0.23 -32.33 1.07
N ASP A 153 0.65 -31.79 -0.08
CA ASP A 153 1.77 -32.28 -0.88
C ASP A 153 2.90 -31.22 -0.99
N PRO A 154 4.11 -31.47 -0.46
CA PRO A 154 5.25 -30.56 -0.53
C PRO A 154 5.68 -30.23 -1.97
N ALA A 155 5.59 -31.18 -2.91
CA ALA A 155 6.00 -30.95 -4.30
C ALA A 155 5.06 -29.94 -4.98
N ARG A 156 3.78 -29.96 -4.62
CA ARG A 156 2.73 -29.08 -5.19
C ARG A 156 2.62 -27.74 -4.48
N THR A 157 3.30 -27.56 -3.35
CA THR A 157 3.23 -26.32 -2.55
C THR A 157 4.53 -25.50 -2.61
N ALA A 158 5.52 -25.92 -3.40
CA ALA A 158 6.81 -25.23 -3.56
C ALA A 158 6.66 -23.73 -3.89
N SER A 159 5.82 -23.38 -4.87
CA SER A 159 5.56 -21.97 -5.22
C SER A 159 4.95 -21.18 -4.05
N LEU A 160 4.08 -21.79 -3.24
CA LEU A 160 3.51 -21.14 -2.06
C LEU A 160 4.60 -20.87 -0.99
N ARG A 161 5.53 -21.81 -0.83
CA ARG A 161 6.70 -21.66 0.07
C ARG A 161 7.66 -20.57 -0.40
N ASP A 162 7.90 -20.46 -1.71
CA ASP A 162 8.72 -19.40 -2.28
C ASP A 162 8.13 -18.01 -1.97
N TRP A 163 6.81 -17.87 -2.07
CA TRP A 163 6.12 -16.64 -1.70
C TRP A 163 6.21 -16.33 -0.20
N GLN A 164 6.11 -17.34 0.67
CA GLN A 164 6.35 -17.15 2.11
C GLN A 164 7.77 -16.64 2.37
N THR A 165 8.78 -17.20 1.70
CA THR A 165 10.17 -16.74 1.79
C THR A 165 10.33 -15.29 1.34
N LYS A 166 9.69 -14.90 0.22
CA LYS A 166 9.67 -13.50 -0.24
C LYS A 166 9.05 -12.57 0.81
N MET A 167 7.95 -12.97 1.45
CA MET A 167 7.32 -12.18 2.50
C MET A 167 8.23 -12.01 3.73
N LEU A 168 9.01 -13.04 4.10
CA LEU A 168 10.03 -12.91 5.14
C LEU A 168 11.12 -11.91 4.77
N PHE A 169 11.57 -11.87 3.52
CA PHE A 169 12.50 -10.84 3.05
C PHE A 169 11.88 -9.43 3.15
N VAL A 170 10.60 -9.26 2.78
CA VAL A 170 9.90 -7.97 2.93
C VAL A 170 9.87 -7.54 4.39
N ILE A 171 9.55 -8.45 5.31
CA ILE A 171 9.58 -8.20 6.76
C ILE A 171 10.98 -7.77 7.20
N GLY A 172 12.01 -8.53 6.81
CA GLY A 172 13.40 -8.25 7.15
C GLY A 172 13.86 -6.87 6.69
N ILE A 173 13.58 -6.52 5.43
CA ILE A 173 13.92 -5.20 4.87
C ILE A 173 13.18 -4.09 5.63
N ASN A 174 11.88 -4.25 5.91
CA ASN A 174 11.11 -3.25 6.67
C ASN A 174 11.66 -3.06 8.09
N LEU A 175 12.05 -4.15 8.76
CA LEU A 175 12.66 -4.09 10.08
C LEU A 175 14.01 -3.38 10.03
N VAL A 176 14.87 -3.70 9.06
CA VAL A 176 16.16 -3.02 8.88
C VAL A 176 15.98 -1.52 8.66
N ILE A 177 15.01 -1.12 7.83
CA ILE A 177 14.70 0.30 7.60
C ILE A 177 14.22 0.96 8.90
N ALA A 178 13.25 0.36 9.61
CA ALA A 178 12.73 0.91 10.86
C ALA A 178 13.81 1.02 11.96
N VAL A 179 14.70 0.03 12.04
CA VAL A 179 15.85 0.03 12.94
C VAL A 179 16.86 1.12 12.54
N SER A 180 17.13 1.29 11.24
CA SER A 180 18.02 2.35 10.74
C SER A 180 17.53 3.75 11.15
N TYR A 181 16.22 4.02 11.03
CA TYR A 181 15.64 5.31 11.44
C TYR A 181 15.58 5.53 12.96
N THR A 182 15.69 4.46 13.76
CA THR A 182 15.79 4.57 15.23
C THR A 182 17.22 4.75 15.70
N LEU A 183 18.19 4.14 15.01
CA LEU A 183 19.61 4.30 15.31
C LEU A 183 20.18 5.62 14.73
N TRP A 184 19.69 6.07 13.57
CA TRP A 184 20.06 7.34 12.92
C TRP A 184 18.82 8.22 12.68
N PRO A 185 18.31 8.90 13.71
CA PRO A 185 17.18 9.81 13.56
C PRO A 185 17.55 10.98 12.64
N LYS A 186 16.79 11.15 11.55
CA LYS A 186 16.96 12.24 10.59
C LYS A 186 16.66 13.58 11.28
N LYS A 187 17.70 14.40 11.48
CA LYS A 187 17.59 15.74 12.08
C LYS A 187 17.06 16.74 11.03
N ALA A 188 16.24 17.69 11.49
CA ALA A 188 15.84 18.82 10.66
C ALA A 188 17.08 19.65 10.29
N PRO A 189 17.15 20.23 9.07
CA PRO A 189 18.15 21.25 8.76
C PRO A 189 18.05 22.39 9.79
N ALA A 190 19.20 22.87 10.26
CA ALA A 190 19.28 24.00 11.20
C ALA A 190 18.76 25.28 10.53
N GLY A 191 17.44 25.49 10.54
CA GLY A 191 16.80 26.64 9.89
C GLY A 191 15.26 26.54 9.78
N GLU A 192 14.66 25.35 9.91
CA GLU A 192 13.21 25.14 9.75
C GLU A 192 12.41 25.17 11.07
N LEU A 193 12.94 25.77 12.14
CA LEU A 193 12.23 25.94 13.41
C LEU A 193 11.85 27.40 13.63
N SER A 194 10.72 27.82 13.06
CA SER A 194 9.66 28.62 13.69
C SER A 194 8.86 29.39 12.62
N PRO A 195 7.55 29.15 12.44
CA PRO A 195 6.67 30.04 11.68
C PRO A 195 6.44 31.40 12.36
N GLY A 196 7.20 31.74 13.42
CA GLY A 196 7.26 33.09 14.02
C GLY A 196 8.58 33.84 13.78
N GLY A 197 9.63 33.20 13.27
CA GLY A 197 10.97 33.82 13.18
C GLY A 197 11.21 34.71 11.95
N ALA A 198 10.27 34.76 11.00
CA ALA A 198 10.33 35.67 9.87
C ALA A 198 9.87 37.09 10.25
N ASP A 199 8.83 37.19 11.09
CA ASP A 199 8.24 38.46 11.54
C ASP A 199 9.16 39.20 12.52
N GLU A 200 9.89 38.47 13.36
CA GLU A 200 10.83 39.05 14.34
C GLU A 200 12.10 39.60 13.67
N ARG A 201 12.58 38.97 12.59
CA ARG A 201 13.72 39.48 11.79
C ARG A 201 13.35 40.69 10.94
N GLU A 202 12.10 40.79 10.46
CA GLU A 202 11.61 42.00 9.80
C GLU A 202 11.38 43.14 10.80
N ARG A 203 10.86 42.85 12.00
CA ARG A 203 10.74 43.84 13.09
C ARG A 203 12.08 44.37 13.57
N ASP A 204 13.09 43.51 13.75
CA ASP A 204 14.43 43.95 14.14
C ASP A 204 15.10 44.81 13.06
N LYS A 205 14.90 44.48 11.78
CA LYS A 205 15.38 45.31 10.66
C LYS A 205 14.64 46.65 10.57
N ALA A 206 13.32 46.66 10.81
CA ALA A 206 12.51 47.88 10.80
C ALA A 206 12.78 48.78 12.01
N GLY A 207 13.11 48.19 13.18
CA GLY A 207 13.52 48.91 14.39
C GLY A 207 14.92 49.49 14.29
N ALA A 208 15.87 48.78 13.66
CA ALA A 208 17.22 49.28 13.42
C ALA A 208 17.29 50.40 12.38
N ALA A 209 16.32 50.48 11.46
CA ALA A 209 16.22 51.55 10.46
C ALA A 209 15.63 52.86 11.01
N GLN A 210 14.96 52.81 12.17
CA GLN A 210 14.43 53.97 12.87
C GLN A 210 15.44 54.38 13.96
N GLY A 211 16.47 55.12 13.56
CA GLY A 211 17.42 55.71 14.49
C GLY A 211 16.74 56.61 15.54
N PRO A 212 17.36 56.81 16.72
CA PRO A 212 16.74 57.54 17.83
C PRO A 212 16.34 58.97 17.41
N PRO A 213 15.19 59.48 17.88
CA PRO A 213 14.73 60.82 17.53
C PRO A 213 15.73 61.87 18.02
N SER A 214 16.05 62.81 17.14
CA SER A 214 16.96 63.92 17.44
C SER A 214 16.45 64.74 18.62
N PRO A 215 17.26 64.97 19.67
CA PRO A 215 16.90 65.90 20.74
C PRO A 215 16.78 67.32 20.16
N ARG A 216 15.66 67.97 20.46
CA ARG A 216 15.35 69.36 20.08
C ARG A 216 16.21 70.36 20.84
#